data_AF-A0A2W4SQC2-F1
#
_entry.id   AF-A0A2W4SQC2-F1
#
_cell.length_a   1.000
_cell.length_b   1.000
_cell.length_c   1.000
_cell.angle_alpha   90.00
_cell.angle_beta   90.00
_cell.angle_gamma   90.00
#
_symmetry.space_group_name_H-M   'P 1'
#
loop_
_entity.id
_entity.type
_entity.pdbx_description
1 polymer ?
#
loop_
_entity_poly.entity_id
_entity_poly.type
_entity_poly.pdbx_seq_one_letter_code
_entity_poly.pdbx_strand_id
1 'polypeptide(L)'
;MTPSPSLERVARGQLCSGCGLCAGIAPGAIGMAMVAPGYLRPRQSATLTAAQEAGIAAACPALVVDETDAAPAPIDDPLWGRAHFVGTGYAHDDTLRHRASSGGVLSALLAHALATGMVDFVVQTGADPDRPTRRGGA
;
A
#
# COMPACT_ATOMS: atom_id res chain seq x y z
N MET A 1 -2.54 25.86 12.14
CA MET A 1 -2.33 24.87 11.08
C MET A 1 -3.70 24.42 10.59
N THR A 2 -3.94 24.46 9.28
CA THR A 2 -5.21 23.97 8.72
C THR A 2 -5.11 22.46 8.51
N PRO A 3 -5.99 21.64 9.10
CA PRO A 3 -6.01 20.20 8.88
C PRO A 3 -6.25 19.85 7.41
N SER A 4 -5.64 18.76 6.94
CA SER A 4 -5.91 18.19 5.63
C SER A 4 -7.31 17.55 5.59
N PRO A 5 -8.23 18.02 4.73
CA PRO A 5 -9.55 17.41 4.58
C PRO A 5 -9.47 15.94 4.16
N SER A 6 -8.51 15.57 3.30
CA SER A 6 -8.28 14.19 2.87
C SER A 6 -7.91 13.29 4.06
N LEU A 7 -6.93 13.71 4.86
CA LEU A 7 -6.51 12.92 6.02
C LEU A 7 -7.61 12.85 7.09
N GLU A 8 -8.38 13.93 7.30
CA GLU A 8 -9.51 13.92 8.23
C GLU A 8 -10.59 12.93 7.80
N ARG A 9 -10.94 12.89 6.51
CA ARG A 9 -11.90 11.93 5.97
C ARG A 9 -11.43 10.49 6.21
N VAL A 10 -10.18 10.19 5.88
CA VAL A 10 -9.59 8.86 6.06
C VAL A 10 -9.53 8.47 7.54
N ALA A 11 -9.14 9.40 8.42
CA ALA A 11 -9.04 9.16 9.85
C ALA A 11 -10.42 8.88 10.47
N ARG A 12 -11.45 9.64 10.07
CA ARG A 12 -12.83 9.47 10.54
C ARG A 12 -13.40 8.10 10.20
N GLY A 13 -13.09 7.59 9.01
CA GLY A 13 -13.50 6.25 8.58
C GLY A 13 -12.60 5.11 9.05
N GLN A 14 -11.52 5.41 9.79
CA GLN A 14 -10.47 4.44 10.16
C GLN A 14 -9.87 3.67 8.96
N LEU A 15 -9.84 4.29 7.78
CA LEU A 15 -9.48 3.64 6.51
C LEU A 15 -7.97 3.62 6.22
N CYS A 16 -7.14 4.20 7.10
CA CYS A 16 -5.71 4.32 6.84
C CYS A 16 -4.98 2.97 6.92
N SER A 17 -4.42 2.52 5.79
CA SER A 17 -3.58 1.32 5.71
C SER A 17 -2.14 1.52 6.18
N GLY A 18 -1.75 2.76 6.54
CA GLY A 18 -0.39 3.07 6.97
C GLY A 18 0.67 3.00 5.85
N CYS A 19 0.26 3.16 4.58
CA CYS A 19 1.17 3.05 3.43
C CYS A 19 2.27 4.13 3.38
N GLY A 20 2.05 5.30 4.00
CA GLY A 20 3.03 6.38 4.04
C GLY A 20 3.08 7.31 2.82
N LEU A 21 2.22 7.09 1.82
CA LEU A 21 2.23 7.87 0.58
C LEU A 21 2.04 9.37 0.80
N CYS A 22 1.18 9.76 1.74
CA CYS A 22 0.98 11.16 2.11
C CYS A 22 2.23 11.84 2.68
N ALA A 23 3.06 11.10 3.44
CA ALA A 23 4.34 11.60 3.93
C ALA A 23 5.37 11.75 2.79
N GLY A 24 5.31 10.88 1.77
CA GLY A 24 6.11 11.01 0.57
C GLY A 24 5.71 12.20 -0.32
N ILE A 25 4.41 12.51 -0.40
CA ILE A 25 3.87 13.64 -1.18
C ILE A 25 4.14 14.98 -0.47
N ALA A 26 4.04 15.02 0.85
CA ALA A 26 4.22 16.24 1.64
C ALA A 26 5.36 16.12 2.66
N PRO A 27 6.61 15.96 2.20
CA PRO A 27 7.76 15.85 3.09
C PRO A 27 7.88 17.10 3.96
N GLY A 28 8.20 16.92 5.24
CA GLY A 28 8.29 18.00 6.24
C GLY A 28 6.95 18.48 6.80
N ALA A 29 5.85 18.34 6.04
CA ALA A 29 4.51 18.69 6.52
C ALA A 29 3.75 17.48 7.10
N ILE A 30 4.06 16.26 6.64
CA ILE A 30 3.50 15.02 7.18
C ILE A 30 4.64 14.06 7.51
N GLY A 31 4.62 13.52 8.73
CA GLY A 31 5.46 12.40 9.15
C GLY A 31 4.61 11.17 9.47
N MET A 32 5.19 9.97 9.36
CA MET A 32 4.55 8.75 9.83
C MET A 32 5.01 8.42 11.26
N ALA A 33 4.06 8.10 12.14
CA ALA A 33 4.33 7.75 13.52
C ALA A 33 3.49 6.55 13.96
N MET A 34 4.05 5.74 14.85
CA MET A 34 3.30 4.69 15.52
C MET A 34 2.34 5.34 16.52
N VAL A 35 1.07 5.00 16.44
CA VAL A 35 0.04 5.40 17.40
C VAL A 35 -0.57 4.16 18.03
N ALA A 36 -1.06 4.30 19.26
CA ALA A 36 -1.73 3.21 19.96
C ALA A 36 -2.91 2.66 19.14
N PRO A 37 -3.17 1.34 19.14
CA PRO A 37 -2.43 0.28 19.85
C PRO A 37 -1.20 -0.29 19.12
N GLY A 38 -0.75 0.30 18.01
CA GLY A 38 0.40 -0.21 17.23
C GLY A 38 0.28 0.02 15.73
N TYR A 39 -0.44 1.05 15.31
CA TYR A 39 -0.63 1.33 13.89
C TYR A 39 0.26 2.48 13.43
N LEU A 40 0.84 2.36 12.24
CA LEU A 40 1.51 3.48 11.59
C LEU A 40 0.46 4.44 11.00
N ARG A 41 0.48 5.69 11.44
CA ARG A 41 -0.46 6.75 11.02
C ARG A 41 0.26 8.04 10.63
N PRO A 42 -0.32 8.83 9.72
CA PRO A 42 0.21 10.14 9.39
C PRO A 42 -0.04 11.12 10.54
N ARG A 43 0.96 11.96 10.81
CA ARG A 43 0.89 13.12 11.70
C ARG A 43 1.23 14.35 10.87
N GLN A 44 0.25 15.22 10.70
CA GLN A 44 0.45 16.52 10.07
C GLN A 44 1.11 17.49 11.06
N SER A 45 2.21 18.13 10.65
CA SER A 45 2.97 19.10 11.45
C SER A 45 3.02 20.50 10.81
N ALA A 46 2.64 20.63 9.54
CA ALA A 46 2.52 21.92 8.86
C ALA A 46 1.31 21.97 7.92
N THR A 47 0.95 23.17 7.47
CA THR A 47 -0.10 23.37 6.47
C THR A 47 0.36 22.80 5.12
N LEU A 48 -0.54 22.10 4.43
CA LEU A 48 -0.28 21.57 3.09
C LEU A 48 -0.53 22.63 2.03
N THR A 49 0.25 22.59 0.95
CA THR A 49 -0.09 23.34 -0.26
C THR A 49 -1.30 22.70 -0.95
N ALA A 50 -2.00 23.47 -1.79
CA ALA A 50 -3.12 22.93 -2.57
C ALA A 50 -2.69 21.74 -3.47
N ALA A 51 -1.47 21.78 -4.02
CA ALA A 51 -0.92 20.69 -4.82
C ALA A 51 -0.66 19.42 -4.00
N GLN A 52 -0.14 19.57 -2.78
CA GLN A 52 0.06 18.43 -1.87
C GLN A 52 -1.26 17.79 -1.45
N GLU A 53 -2.26 18.61 -1.11
CA GLU A 53 -3.60 18.11 -0.76
C GLU A 53 -4.24 17.37 -1.94
N ALA A 54 -4.20 17.95 -3.14
CA ALA A 54 -4.71 17.31 -4.35
C ALA A 54 -3.98 15.99 -4.67
N GLY A 55 -2.66 15.96 -4.52
CA GLY A 55 -1.85 14.76 -4.70
C GLY A 55 -2.22 13.65 -3.70
N ILE A 56 -2.45 14.00 -2.43
CA ILE A 56 -2.89 13.04 -1.42
C ILE A 56 -4.29 12.51 -1.76
N ALA A 57 -5.22 13.38 -2.12
CA ALA A 57 -6.59 13.00 -2.47
C ALA A 57 -6.63 12.03 -3.66
N ALA A 58 -5.77 12.24 -4.67
CA ALA A 58 -5.71 11.42 -5.88
C ALA A 58 -4.95 10.10 -5.71
N ALA A 59 -4.13 9.96 -4.65
CA ALA A 59 -3.24 8.80 -4.51
C ALA A 59 -3.56 7.94 -3.29
N CYS A 60 -4.31 8.45 -2.31
CA CYS A 60 -4.63 7.71 -1.10
C CYS A 60 -5.56 6.52 -1.41
N PRO A 61 -5.17 5.26 -1.17
CA PRO A 61 -6.00 4.10 -1.51
C PRO A 61 -7.34 4.10 -0.77
N ALA A 62 -7.38 4.70 0.43
CA ALA A 62 -8.60 4.85 1.21
C ALA A 62 -9.62 5.84 0.61
N LEU A 63 -9.23 6.62 -0.41
CA LEU A 63 -10.07 7.64 -1.04
C LEU A 63 -10.40 7.31 -2.50
N VAL A 64 -9.49 6.64 -3.22
CA VAL A 64 -9.63 6.41 -4.66
C VAL A 64 -9.95 4.98 -5.05
N VAL A 65 -9.76 4.01 -4.14
CA VAL A 65 -10.22 2.64 -4.41
C VAL A 65 -11.72 2.62 -4.22
N ASP A 66 -12.44 2.45 -5.32
CA ASP A 66 -13.89 2.32 -5.35
C ASP A 66 -14.25 0.99 -6.01
N GLU A 67 -14.86 0.11 -5.24
CA GLU A 67 -15.36 -1.16 -5.73
C GLU A 67 -16.61 -1.03 -6.60
N THR A 68 -17.36 0.07 -6.55
CA THR A 68 -18.63 0.20 -7.26
C THR A 68 -18.47 0.21 -8.79
N ASP A 69 -17.32 0.65 -9.29
CA ASP A 69 -16.96 0.68 -10.71
C ASP A 69 -16.24 -0.60 -11.20
N ALA A 70 -16.15 -1.65 -10.38
CA ALA A 70 -15.43 -2.85 -10.79
C ALA A 70 -16.18 -3.64 -11.88
N ALA A 71 -15.45 -4.12 -12.87
CA ALA A 71 -15.98 -5.04 -13.88
C ALA A 71 -16.60 -6.29 -13.23
N PRO A 72 -17.59 -6.93 -13.88
CA PRO A 72 -18.16 -8.18 -13.40
C PRO A 72 -17.08 -9.24 -13.20
N ALA A 73 -17.14 -9.94 -12.07
CA ALA A 73 -16.26 -11.04 -11.75
C ALA A 73 -17.07 -12.33 -11.54
N PRO A 74 -16.53 -13.51 -11.88
CA PRO A 74 -17.23 -14.79 -11.72
C PRO A 74 -17.49 -15.18 -10.25
N ILE A 75 -16.74 -14.62 -9.31
CA ILE A 75 -16.94 -14.80 -7.87
C ILE A 75 -17.44 -13.49 -7.29
N ASP A 76 -18.54 -13.55 -6.54
CA ASP A 76 -19.09 -12.45 -5.76
C ASP A 76 -19.41 -12.97 -4.35
N ASP A 77 -18.44 -12.83 -3.44
CA ASP A 77 -18.55 -13.32 -2.07
C ASP A 77 -19.04 -12.20 -1.14
N PRO A 78 -20.04 -12.45 -0.28
CA PRO A 78 -20.63 -11.41 0.57
C PRO A 78 -19.66 -10.87 1.63
N LEU A 79 -18.59 -11.58 1.96
CA LEU A 79 -17.59 -11.17 2.94
C LEU A 79 -16.32 -10.65 2.27
N TRP A 80 -15.83 -11.34 1.24
CA TRP A 80 -14.56 -11.05 0.58
C TRP A 80 -14.69 -10.14 -0.66
N GLY A 81 -15.92 -9.95 -1.14
CA GLY A 81 -16.22 -9.19 -2.34
C GLY A 81 -15.96 -9.98 -3.62
N ARG A 82 -15.78 -9.25 -4.73
CA ARG A 82 -15.65 -9.82 -6.06
C ARG A 82 -14.23 -10.30 -6.36
N ALA A 83 -14.11 -11.45 -7.01
CA ALA A 83 -12.82 -12.02 -7.43
C ALA A 83 -12.92 -12.75 -8.78
N HIS A 84 -11.84 -12.72 -9.56
CA HIS A 84 -11.74 -13.53 -10.77
C HIS A 84 -11.32 -14.97 -10.50
N PHE A 85 -10.46 -15.17 -9.51
CA PHE A 85 -9.92 -16.47 -9.15
C PHE A 85 -9.37 -16.44 -7.72
N VAL A 86 -9.55 -17.53 -6.98
CA VAL A 86 -8.92 -17.77 -5.68
C VAL A 86 -8.33 -19.17 -5.70
N GLY A 87 -7.05 -19.29 -5.34
CA GLY A 87 -6.35 -20.57 -5.33
C GLY A 87 -5.09 -20.51 -4.47
N THR A 88 -4.49 -21.68 -4.25
CA THR A 88 -3.23 -21.83 -3.52
C THR A 88 -2.14 -22.35 -4.44
N GLY A 89 -0.92 -21.88 -4.24
CA GLY A 89 0.22 -22.22 -5.08
C GLY A 89 1.54 -21.69 -4.50
N TYR A 90 2.64 -22.04 -5.14
CA TYR A 90 3.99 -21.61 -4.76
C TYR A 90 4.89 -21.53 -6.00
N ALA A 91 6.01 -20.81 -5.89
CA ALA A 91 6.99 -20.69 -6.96
C ALA A 91 7.69 -22.03 -7.22
N HIS A 92 7.88 -22.39 -8.49
CA HIS A 92 8.63 -23.59 -8.88
C HIS A 92 10.14 -23.48 -8.59
N ASP A 93 10.67 -22.27 -8.38
CA ASP A 93 12.03 -22.07 -7.91
C ASP A 93 12.12 -22.36 -6.42
N ASP A 94 12.86 -23.41 -6.05
CA ASP A 94 12.98 -23.87 -4.65
C ASP A 94 13.58 -22.80 -3.74
N THR A 95 14.57 -22.03 -4.23
CA THR A 95 15.20 -20.99 -3.43
C THR A 95 14.20 -19.88 -3.12
N LEU A 96 13.45 -19.44 -4.13
CA LEU A 96 12.44 -18.40 -3.98
C LEU A 96 11.27 -18.88 -3.10
N ARG A 97 10.78 -20.10 -3.31
CA ARG A 97 9.71 -20.71 -2.52
C ARG A 97 10.00 -20.67 -1.04
N HIS A 98 11.22 -21.02 -0.63
CA HIS A 98 11.60 -21.15 0.77
C HIS A 98 12.13 -19.85 1.40
N ARG A 99 12.58 -18.88 0.59
CA ARG A 99 13.13 -17.61 1.11
C ARG A 99 12.14 -16.43 1.04
N ALA A 100 11.14 -16.49 0.17
CA ALA A 100 10.16 -15.42 0.03
C ALA A 100 8.89 -15.67 0.85
N SER A 101 8.17 -14.59 1.16
CA SER A 101 6.86 -14.69 1.79
C SER A 101 5.86 -15.42 0.89
N SER A 102 4.90 -16.13 1.50
CA SER A 102 3.76 -16.73 0.80
C SER A 102 4.15 -17.64 -0.37
N GLY A 103 5.23 -18.42 -0.21
CA GLY A 103 5.71 -19.36 -1.23
C GLY A 103 6.32 -18.69 -2.47
N GLY A 104 6.65 -17.39 -2.40
CA GLY A 104 7.34 -16.67 -3.48
C GLY A 104 6.48 -16.31 -4.68
N VAL A 105 5.16 -16.47 -4.61
CA VAL A 105 4.25 -16.22 -5.74
C VAL A 105 4.39 -14.80 -6.30
N LEU A 106 4.30 -13.77 -5.43
CA LEU A 106 4.42 -12.38 -5.88
C LEU A 106 5.78 -12.09 -6.50
N SER A 107 6.87 -12.54 -5.85
CA SER A 107 8.22 -12.34 -6.38
C SER A 107 8.43 -13.05 -7.72
N ALA A 108 7.85 -14.25 -7.90
CA ALA A 108 7.92 -14.99 -9.16
C ALA A 108 7.18 -14.27 -10.29
N LEU A 109 5.99 -13.72 -10.02
CA LEU A 109 5.22 -12.93 -10.98
C LEU A 109 5.96 -11.65 -11.39
N LEU A 110 6.55 -10.94 -10.43
CA LEU A 110 7.31 -9.73 -10.69
C LEU A 110 8.59 -10.03 -11.49
N ALA A 111 9.31 -11.10 -11.15
CA ALA A 111 10.47 -11.55 -11.91
C ALA A 111 10.10 -11.94 -13.35
N HIS A 112 8.98 -12.62 -13.54
CA HIS A 112 8.46 -12.94 -14.86
C HIS A 112 8.13 -11.67 -15.66
N ALA A 113 7.42 -10.71 -15.06
CA ALA A 113 7.06 -9.46 -15.72
C ALA A 113 8.28 -8.64 -16.16
N LEU A 114 9.36 -8.63 -15.36
CA LEU A 114 10.64 -8.02 -15.74
C LEU A 114 11.30 -8.79 -16.89
N ALA A 115 11.38 -10.12 -16.79
CA ALA A 115 12.05 -10.96 -17.77
C ALA A 115 11.38 -10.93 -19.16
N THR A 116 10.06 -10.75 -19.20
CA THR A 116 9.30 -10.65 -20.46
C THR A 116 9.15 -9.22 -20.96
N GLY A 117 9.63 -8.22 -20.22
CA GLY A 117 9.45 -6.81 -20.56
C GLY A 117 8.01 -6.30 -20.44
N MET A 118 7.16 -6.96 -19.65
CA MET A 118 5.82 -6.44 -19.30
C MET A 118 5.91 -5.18 -18.43
N VAL A 119 7.00 -5.03 -17.67
CA VAL A 119 7.31 -3.84 -16.87
C VAL A 119 8.79 -3.50 -16.99
N ASP A 120 9.12 -2.21 -16.92
CA ASP A 120 10.51 -1.74 -16.95
C ASP A 120 11.21 -1.87 -15.60
N PHE A 121 10.45 -1.74 -14.50
CA PHE A 121 11.00 -1.73 -13.14
C PHE A 121 9.98 -2.25 -12.12
N VAL A 122 10.51 -2.71 -10.98
CA VAL A 122 9.74 -3.14 -9.80
C VAL A 122 10.27 -2.42 -8.57
N VAL A 123 9.39 -1.77 -7.82
CA VAL A 123 9.70 -1.15 -6.53
C VAL A 123 9.17 -2.04 -5.42
N GLN A 124 10.07 -2.50 -4.53
CA GLN A 124 9.72 -3.36 -3.40
C GLN A 124 10.24 -2.73 -2.10
N THR A 125 9.44 -2.80 -1.03
CA THR A 125 9.86 -2.34 0.29
C THR A 125 10.63 -3.44 1.02
N GLY A 126 11.83 -3.14 1.49
CA GLY A 126 12.62 -4.03 2.35
C GLY A 126 12.22 -3.97 3.82
N ALA A 127 12.56 -5.01 4.58
CA ALA A 127 12.49 -4.96 6.04
C ALA A 127 13.64 -4.10 6.59
N ASP A 128 13.37 -3.32 7.64
CA ASP A 128 14.42 -2.62 8.39
C ASP A 128 15.21 -3.66 9.21
N PRO A 129 16.54 -3.78 9.01
CA PRO A 129 17.34 -4.81 9.68
C PRO A 129 17.40 -4.62 11.20
N ASP A 130 17.29 -3.37 11.67
CA ASP A 130 17.33 -3.05 13.10
C ASP A 130 15.93 -3.06 13.72
N ARG A 131 14.88 -2.92 12.88
CA ARG A 131 13.49 -2.85 13.31
C ARG A 131 12.58 -3.68 12.39
N PRO A 132 12.53 -5.02 12.55
CA PRO A 132 11.86 -5.92 11.61
C PRO A 132 10.34 -5.68 11.44
N THR A 133 9.70 -4.95 12.35
CA THR A 133 8.30 -4.52 12.23
C THR A 133 8.11 -3.21 11.43
N ARG A 134 9.20 -2.61 10.96
CA ARG A 134 9.24 -1.38 10.17
C ARG A 134 9.78 -1.68 8.77
N ARG A 135 9.36 -0.87 7.80
CA ARG A 135 9.99 -0.86 6.47
C ARG A 135 11.35 -0.17 6.57
N GLY A 136 12.37 -0.75 5.95
CA GLY A 136 13.69 -0.15 5.83
C GLY A 136 13.56 1.18 5.10
N GLY A 137 14.08 2.25 5.72
CA GLY A 137 14.30 3.50 5.01
C GLY A 137 15.54 3.33 4.15
N ALA A 138 15.39 3.46 2.83
CA ALA A 138 16.47 3.99 2.02
C ALA A 138 16.53 5.50 2.26
#